data_AF-A0A8W8M3I5-F1
#
_entry.id   AF-A0A8W8M3I5-F1
#
_cell.length_a   1.000
_cell.length_b   1.000
_cell.length_c   1.000
_cell.angle_alpha   90.00
_cell.angle_beta   90.00
_cell.angle_gamma   90.00
#
_symmetry.space_group_name_H-M   'P 1'
#
loop_
_entity.id
_entity.type
_entity.pdbx_description
1 polymer ?
#
loop_
_entity_poly.entity_id
_entity_poly.type
_entity_poly.pdbx_seq_one_letter_code
_entity_poly.pdbx_strand_id
1 'polypeptide(L)' 'YCLCNQVSYGDMVGCDNDDCPIEWFHYGCVGLTQAPKGKWFCPQCTAAIKRRGRRN' A
#
# COMPACT_ATOMS: atom_id res chain seq x y z
N TYR A 1 11.24 -4.12 2.41
CA TYR A 1 10.28 -3.51 1.48
C TYR A 1 9.19 -4.52 1.20
N CYS A 2 7.93 -4.09 1.23
CA CYS A 2 6.72 -4.91 1.40
C CYS A 2 6.55 -5.56 2.79
N LEU A 3 5.29 -5.87 3.13
CA LEU A 3 4.83 -6.48 4.39
C LEU A 3 5.41 -7.88 4.65
N CYS A 4 5.86 -8.55 3.58
CA CYS A 4 6.42 -9.90 3.65
C CYS A 4 7.90 -9.93 4.06
N ASN A 5 8.53 -8.76 4.27
CA ASN A 5 9.95 -8.65 4.60
C ASN A 5 10.90 -9.33 3.59
N GLN A 6 10.43 -9.59 2.36
CA GLN A 6 11.23 -10.15 1.28
C GLN A 6 11.88 -9.07 0.42
N VAL A 7 12.84 -9.47 -0.40
CA VAL A 7 13.47 -8.59 -1.41
C VAL A 7 12.44 -8.11 -2.45
N SER A 8 12.73 -7.01 -3.13
CA SER A 8 11.93 -6.54 -4.27
C SER A 8 12.04 -7.55 -5.42
N TYR A 9 10.93 -8.17 -5.81
CA TYR A 9 10.86 -9.07 -6.97
C TYR A 9 9.51 -8.92 -7.67
N GLY A 10 9.50 -9.01 -9.00
CA GLY A 10 8.28 -8.88 -9.80
C GLY A 10 7.66 -7.47 -9.75
N ASP A 11 6.34 -7.41 -9.90
CA ASP A 11 5.59 -6.15 -9.93
C ASP A 11 5.39 -5.56 -8.53
N MET A 12 5.74 -4.28 -8.40
CA MET A 12 5.63 -3.52 -7.16
C MET A 12 4.81 -2.24 -7.36
N VAL A 13 4.08 -1.86 -6.33
CA VAL A 13 3.29 -0.63 -6.25
C VAL A 13 3.82 0.26 -5.12
N GLY A 14 3.91 1.55 -5.40
CA GLY A 14 4.21 2.59 -4.41
C GLY A 14 2.94 3.09 -3.75
N CYS A 15 2.94 3.26 -2.44
CA CYS A 15 1.86 3.89 -1.69
C CYS A 15 1.95 5.42 -1.85
N ASP A 16 0.89 6.06 -2.34
CA ASP A 16 0.76 7.52 -2.52
C ASP A 16 0.70 8.33 -1.20
N ASN A 17 0.95 7.71 -0.05
CA ASN A 17 1.00 8.40 1.22
C ASN A 17 2.46 8.64 1.59
N ASP A 18 2.92 9.90 1.53
CA ASP A 18 4.30 10.28 1.87
C ASP A 18 4.71 9.88 3.30
N ASP A 19 3.74 9.74 4.20
CA ASP A 19 3.97 9.30 5.59
C ASP A 19 3.98 7.76 5.73
N CYS A 20 3.95 7.01 4.62
CA CYS A 20 3.96 5.55 4.67
C CYS A 20 5.36 5.03 5.03
N PRO A 21 5.55 4.24 6.10
CA PRO A 21 6.87 3.77 6.51
C PRO A 21 7.46 2.69 5.59
N ILE A 22 6.66 2.09 4.70
CA ILE A 22 7.09 0.98 3.83
C ILE A 22 7.25 1.44 2.38
N GLU A 23 6.39 2.35 1.93
CA GLU A 23 6.27 2.91 0.57
C GLU A 23 6.03 1.88 -0.55
N TRP A 24 6.73 0.75 -0.59
CA TRP A 24 6.72 -0.21 -1.70
C TRP A 24 6.15 -1.57 -1.31
N PHE A 25 5.27 -2.11 -2.15
CA PHE A 25 4.56 -3.37 -1.89
C PHE A 25 4.49 -4.24 -3.15
N HIS A 26 4.59 -5.56 -3.00
CA HIS A 26 4.39 -6.49 -4.12
C HIS A 26 2.91 -6.62 -4.44
N TYR A 27 2.58 -6.71 -5.72
CA TYR A 27 1.20 -6.84 -6.19
C TYR A 27 0.46 -7.99 -5.48
N GLY A 28 1.04 -9.19 -5.46
CA GLY A 28 0.46 -10.35 -4.80
C GLY A 28 0.28 -10.19 -3.28
N CYS A 29 1.16 -9.44 -2.60
CA CYS A 29 1.05 -9.22 -1.16
C CYS A 29 -0.09 -8.28 -0.78
N VAL A 30 -0.48 -7.38 -1.69
CA VAL A 30 -1.59 -6.43 -1.48
C VAL A 30 -2.83 -6.78 -2.29
N GLY A 31 -2.86 -7.94 -2.96
CA GLY A 31 -3.98 -8.40 -3.77
C GLY A 31 -4.18 -7.61 -5.06
N LEU A 32 -3.15 -6.91 -5.54
CA LEU A 32 -3.15 -6.32 -6.88
C LEU A 32 -2.78 -7.39 -7.90
N THR A 33 -3.42 -7.34 -9.05
CA THR A 33 -3.07 -8.14 -10.23
C THR A 33 -2.59 -7.27 -11.38
N GLN A 34 -2.88 -5.97 -11.34
CA GLN A 34 -2.55 -4.99 -12.36
C GLN A 34 -2.24 -3.64 -11.70
N ALA A 35 -1.54 -2.78 -12.44
CA ALA A 35 -1.23 -1.44 -11.99
C ALA A 35 -2.52 -0.66 -11.68
N PRO A 36 -2.66 -0.09 -10.46
CA PRO A 36 -3.82 0.69 -10.12
C PRO A 36 -3.89 1.94 -11.02
N LYS A 37 -5.09 2.24 -11.50
CA LYS A 37 -5.32 3.46 -12.28
C LYS A 37 -5.50 4.64 -11.32
N GLY A 38 -4.41 5.36 -11.06
CA GLY A 38 -4.39 6.54 -10.18
C GLY A 38 -3.78 6.24 -8.82
N LYS A 39 -4.17 7.05 -7.80
CA LYS A 39 -3.57 6.98 -6.48
C LYS A 39 -3.89 5.66 -5.79
N TRP A 40 -2.86 4.98 -5.30
CA TRP A 40 -2.99 3.75 -4.55
C TRP A 40 -2.43 3.90 -3.14
N PHE A 41 -3.21 3.44 -2.17
CA PHE A 41 -2.83 3.48 -0.76
C PHE A 41 -2.72 2.06 -0.23
N CYS A 42 -1.67 1.79 0.54
CA CYS A 42 -1.49 0.48 1.14
C CYS A 42 -2.57 0.19 2.19
N PRO A 43 -2.83 -1.09 2.51
CA PRO A 43 -3.87 -1.48 3.46
C PRO A 43 -3.75 -0.79 4.83
N GLN A 44 -2.53 -0.51 5.29
CA GLN A 44 -2.29 0.21 6.53
C GLN A 44 -2.72 1.68 6.44
N CYS A 45 -2.33 2.39 5.39
CA CYS A 45 -2.73 3.78 5.15
C CYS A 45 -4.25 3.88 4.93
N THR A 46 -4.85 2.99 4.15
CA THR A 46 -6.31 2.95 3.95
C THR A 46 -7.06 2.71 5.27
N ALA A 47 -6.58 1.81 6.12
CA ALA A 47 -7.17 1.58 7.45
C ALA A 47 -7.03 2.81 8.35
N ALA A 48 -5.87 3.49 8.34
CA ALA A 48 -5.64 4.71 9.10
C ALA A 48 -6.58 5.85 8.67
N ILE A 49 -6.74 6.06 7.35
CA ILE A 49 -7.65 7.07 6.79
C ILE A 49 -9.10 6.77 7.19
N LYS A 50 -9.56 5.52 7.04
CA LYS A 50 -10.91 5.09 7.45
C LYS A 50 -11.18 5.35 8.94
N ARG A 51 -10.18 5.16 9.81
CA ARG A 51 -10.33 5.46 11.25
C ARG A 51 -10.44 6.95 11.54
N ARG A 52 -9.72 7.80 10.79
CA ARG A 52 -9.78 9.27 10.98
C ARG A 52 -11.15 9.84 10.57
N GLY A 53 -11.79 9.29 9.55
CA GLY A 53 -13.14 9.69 9.12
C GLY A 53 -14.29 9.25 10.05
N ARG A 54 -14.02 8.43 11.08
CA ARG A 54 -15.04 7.92 12.02
C ARG A 54 -15.02 8.60 13.39
N ARG A 55 -14.25 9.69 13.57
CA ARG A 55 -14.37 10.54 14.76
C ARG A 55 -15.56 11.49 14.54
N ASN A 56 -16.74 11.02 14.94
CA ASN A 56 -17.94 11.82 15.14
C ASN A 56 -17.87 12.49 16.52
#